data_AF-A0A920S5W8-F1
#
_entry.id   AF-A0A920S5W8-F1
#
_cell.length_a   1.000
_cell.length_b   1.000
_cell.length_c   1.000
_cell.angle_alpha   90.00
_cell.angle_beta   90.00
_cell.angle_gamma   90.00
#
_symmetry.space_group_name_H-M   'P 1'
#
loop_
_entity.id
_entity.type
_entity.pdbx_description
1 polymer ?
#
loop_
_entity_poly.entity_id
_entity_poly.type
_entity_poly.pdbx_seq_one_letter_code
_entity_poly.pdbx_strand_id
1 'polypeptide(L)' 'MGWGPQAEKDSIDLILEGLEAGINWIDPAHAYGFGLWESGGGQGAKGVGAPIIVATKCGVFPNDEKLHAALLRANLSLRR' A
#
# COMPACT_ATOMS: atom_id res chain seq x y z
N MET A 1 6.97 12.16 8.73
CA MET A 1 7.15 10.72 9.04
C MET A 1 7.83 10.10 7.84
N GLY A 2 8.99 9.45 7.96
CA GLY A 2 9.58 8.79 6.80
C GLY A 2 11.09 8.51 6.85
N TRP A 3 11.50 7.69 5.89
CA TRP A 3 12.87 7.26 5.58
C TRP A 3 13.61 8.22 4.62
N GLY A 4 13.09 9.44 4.45
CA GLY A 4 13.55 10.39 3.43
C GLY A 4 12.87 10.18 2.07
N PRO A 5 13.36 10.85 1.01
CA PRO A 5 12.88 10.64 -0.36
C PRO A 5 13.06 9.18 -0.77
N GLN A 6 12.05 8.60 -1.41
CA GLN A 6 12.08 7.23 -1.93
C GLN A 6 11.63 7.28 -3.39
N ALA A 7 12.39 6.66 -4.29
CA ALA A 7 11.98 6.55 -5.68
C ALA A 7 11.02 5.36 -5.86
N GLU A 8 10.02 5.53 -6.72
CA GLU A 8 9.07 4.46 -7.06
C GLU A 8 9.79 3.25 -7.67
N LYS A 9 10.81 3.50 -8.51
CA LYS A 9 11.63 2.46 -9.13
C LYS A 9 12.31 1.57 -8.11
N ASP A 10 12.91 2.15 -7.06
CA ASP A 10 13.61 1.38 -6.02
C ASP A 10 12.65 0.43 -5.30
N SER A 11 11.39 0.84 -5.11
CA SER A 11 10.36 -0.01 -4.52
C SER A 11 9.94 -1.17 -5.43
N ILE A 12 9.86 -0.93 -6.75
CA ILE A 12 9.54 -1.97 -7.74
C ILE A 12 10.67 -2.99 -7.84
N ASP A 13 11.92 -2.51 -7.95
CA ASP A 13 13.09 -3.36 -8.07
C ASP A 13 13.25 -4.24 -6.80
N LEU A 14 13.05 -3.67 -5.60
CA LEU A 14 13.05 -4.41 -4.34
C LEU A 14 12.00 -5.55 -4.32
N ILE A 15 10.78 -5.27 -4.79
CA ILE A 15 9.71 -6.28 -4.82
C ILE A 15 10.10 -7.41 -5.77
N LEU A 16 10.60 -7.09 -6.97
CA LEU A 16 11.04 -8.08 -7.94
C LEU A 16 12.17 -8.96 -7.38
N GLU A 17 13.20 -8.36 -6.80
CA GLU A 17 14.31 -9.10 -6.17
C GLU A 17 13.82 -10.01 -5.03
N GLY A 18 12.90 -9.53 -4.19
CA GLY A 18 12.30 -10.34 -3.13
C GLY A 18 11.53 -11.55 -3.68
N LEU A 19 10.73 -11.34 -4.73
CA LEU A 19 9.99 -12.40 -5.41
C LEU A 19 10.94 -13.42 -6.06
N GLU A 20 12.04 -12.97 -6.67
CA GLU A 20 13.11 -13.85 -7.20
C GLU A 20 13.79 -14.67 -6.09
N ALA A 21 13.97 -14.09 -4.91
CA ALA A 21 14.49 -14.78 -3.73
C ALA A 21 13.49 -15.75 -3.07
N GLY A 22 12.26 -15.86 -3.60
CA GLY A 22 11.22 -16.75 -3.11
C GLY A 22 10.37 -16.18 -1.98
N ILE A 23 10.49 -14.88 -1.67
CA ILE A 23 9.55 -14.19 -0.78
C ILE A 23 8.21 -14.10 -1.50
N ASN A 24 7.12 -14.43 -0.82
CA ASN A 24 5.77 -14.39 -1.42
C ASN A 24 4.73 -13.67 -0.54
N TRP A 25 5.16 -13.03 0.55
CA TRP A 25 4.30 -12.22 1.42
C TRP A 25 4.74 -10.76 1.33
N ILE A 26 3.84 -9.89 0.88
CA ILE A 26 4.05 -8.45 0.85
C ILE A 26 3.03 -7.75 1.78
N ASP A 27 3.52 -6.95 2.73
CA ASP A 27 2.71 -6.32 3.79
C ASP A 27 2.73 -4.76 3.73
N PRO A 28 2.10 -4.12 2.73
CA PRO A 28 2.09 -2.67 2.59
C PRO A 28 1.07 -1.97 3.50
N ALA A 29 0.96 -0.65 3.36
CA ALA A 29 -0.13 0.14 3.90
C ALA A 29 -0.41 1.32 2.99
N HIS A 30 -1.68 1.72 2.85
CA HIS A 30 -2.05 2.93 2.11
C HIS A 30 -1.30 4.17 2.62
N ALA A 31 -1.07 4.26 3.94
CA ALA A 31 -0.33 5.36 4.57
C ALA A 31 1.12 5.51 4.09
N TYR A 32 1.71 4.48 3.46
CA TYR A 32 3.06 4.53 2.92
C TYR A 32 3.05 5.20 1.55
N GLY A 33 3.14 6.53 1.55
CA GLY A 33 3.07 7.32 0.32
C GLY A 33 1.64 7.51 -0.22
N PHE A 34 0.61 7.33 0.61
CA PHE A 34 -0.80 7.61 0.31
C PHE A 34 -1.28 7.04 -1.04
N GLY A 35 -1.02 5.75 -1.27
CA GLY A 35 -1.48 5.00 -2.46
C GLY A 35 -0.47 4.89 -3.60
N LEU A 36 0.67 5.60 -3.54
CA LEU A 36 1.76 5.46 -4.53
C LEU A 36 2.31 4.04 -4.54
N TRP A 37 2.50 3.44 -3.36
CA TRP A 37 3.00 2.07 -3.25
C TRP A 37 2.02 1.04 -3.83
N GLU A 38 0.72 1.19 -3.57
CA GLU A 38 -0.29 0.24 -4.08
C GLU A 38 -0.36 0.26 -5.62
N SER A 39 -0.10 1.43 -6.21
CA SER A 39 -0.05 1.61 -7.66
C SER A 39 1.22 1.06 -8.30
N GLY A 40 2.40 1.29 -7.69
CA GLY A 40 3.70 0.87 -8.21
C GLY A 40 4.05 -0.58 -7.86
N GLY A 41 3.87 -0.99 -6.61
CA GLY A 41 4.14 -2.37 -6.15
C GLY A 41 3.24 -3.41 -6.81
N GLY A 42 1.99 -3.05 -7.10
CA GLY A 42 1.10 -3.88 -7.90
C GLY A 42 1.57 -4.09 -9.35
N GLN A 43 2.39 -3.20 -9.90
CA GLN A 43 3.01 -3.39 -11.22
C GLN A 43 4.18 -4.38 -11.15
N GLY A 44 5.03 -4.29 -10.12
CA GLY A 44 6.13 -5.24 -9.92
C GLY A 44 5.67 -6.69 -9.71
N ALA A 45 4.50 -6.89 -9.09
CA ALA A 45 3.93 -8.23 -8.91
C ALA A 45 3.24 -8.81 -10.18
N LYS A 46 2.97 -7.99 -11.22
CA LYS A 46 2.35 -8.48 -12.46
C LYS A 46 3.34 -9.29 -13.27
N GLY A 47 2.98 -10.53 -13.59
CA GLY A 47 3.79 -11.42 -14.42
C GLY A 47 4.56 -12.48 -13.63
N VAL A 48 4.53 -12.43 -12.30
CA VAL A 48 5.04 -13.53 -11.47
C VAL A 48 4.01 -14.65 -11.45
N GLY A 49 4.39 -15.82 -11.98
CA GLY A 49 3.51 -16.99 -12.10
C GLY A 49 3.24 -17.71 -10.77
N ALA A 50 3.94 -17.34 -9.70
CA ALA A 50 3.76 -17.88 -8.36
C ALA A 50 2.69 -17.09 -7.57
N PRO A 51 1.93 -17.74 -6.68
CA PRO A 51 0.96 -17.06 -5.84
C PRO A 51 1.65 -16.11 -4.86
N ILE A 52 1.20 -14.86 -4.83
CA ILE A 52 1.66 -13.80 -3.92
C ILE A 52 0.54 -13.49 -2.92
N ILE A 53 0.89 -13.39 -1.65
CA ILE A 53 0.00 -12.98 -0.56
C ILE A 53 0.24 -11.50 -0.29
N VAL A 54 -0.82 -10.70 -0.39
CA VAL A 54 -0.78 -9.27 -0.08
C VAL A 54 -1.66 -8.99 1.14
N ALA A 55 -1.06 -8.48 2.21
CA ALA A 55 -1.76 -8.03 3.40
C ALA A 55 -1.62 -6.49 3.52
N THR A 56 -2.69 -5.73 3.28
CA THR A 56 -2.64 -4.27 3.39
C THR A 56 -3.32 -3.78 4.66
N LYS A 57 -3.03 -2.53 5.03
CA LYS A 57 -3.51 -1.87 6.26
C LYS A 57 -4.40 -0.68 5.91
N CYS A 58 -5.32 -0.34 6.80
CA CYS A 58 -6.25 0.79 6.63
C CYS A 58 -6.42 1.59 7.94
N GLY A 59 -7.12 2.73 7.87
CA GLY A 59 -7.48 3.55 9.04
C GLY A 59 -6.58 4.74 9.32
N VAL A 60 -5.50 4.92 8.55
CA VAL A 60 -4.66 6.13 8.57
C VAL A 60 -4.95 6.94 7.31
N PHE A 61 -5.35 8.20 7.49
CA PHE A 61 -5.71 9.09 6.38
C PHE A 61 -4.67 10.19 6.21
N PRO A 62 -4.57 10.78 5.00
CA PRO A 62 -3.88 12.05 4.83
C PRO A 62 -4.41 13.07 5.84
N ASN A 63 -3.59 14.06 6.20
CA ASN A 63 -4.02 15.14 7.09
C ASN A 63 -4.97 16.10 6.34
N ASP A 64 -6.10 15.58 5.90
CA ASP A 64 -7.22 16.26 5.27
C ASP A 64 -8.41 16.13 6.20
N GLU A 65 -8.66 17.20 6.96
CA GLU A 65 -9.74 17.25 7.95
C GLU A 65 -11.12 17.04 7.34
N LYS A 66 -11.32 17.44 6.07
CA LYS A 66 -12.60 17.28 5.37
C LYS A 66 -12.83 15.82 4.99
N LEU A 67 -11.79 15.14 4.51
CA LEU A 67 -11.85 13.71 4.21
C LEU A 67 -12.10 12.89 5.49
N HIS A 68 -11.40 13.22 6.58
CA HIS A 68 -11.61 12.59 7.88
C HIS A 68 -13.07 12.73 8.37
N ALA A 69 -13.62 13.93 8.33
CA ALA A 69 -14.99 14.20 8.77
C ALA A 69 -16.04 13.47 7.90
N ALA A 70 -15.83 13.42 6.57
CA ALA A 70 -16.73 12.73 5.66
C ALA A 70 -16.76 11.20 5.90
N LEU A 71 -15.58 10.60 6.10
CA LEU A 71 -15.47 9.16 6.32
C LEU A 71 -15.97 8.73 7.71
N LEU A 72 -15.76 9.53 8.76
CA LEU A 72 -16.36 9.27 10.07
C LEU A 72 -17.89 9.25 10.02
N ARG A 73 -18.50 10.18 9.27
CA ARG A 73 -19.96 10.20 9.07
C ARG A 73 -20.45 8.97 8.30
N ALA A 74 -19.75 8.57 7.24
CA ALA A 74 -20.09 7.38 6.48
C ALA A 74 -19.98 6.10 7.32
N ASN A 75 -18.92 5.97 8.13
CA ASN A 75 -18.69 4.80 8.98
C ASN A 75 -19.73 4.70 10.12
N LEU A 76 -20.18 5.83 10.68
CA LEU A 76 -21.30 5.86 11.64
C LEU A 76 -22.63 5.44 11.00
N SER A 77 -22.83 5.71 9.71
CA SER A 77 -24.06 5.31 8.99
C SER A 77 -24.12 3.81 8.67
N LEU A 78 -22.96 3.15 8.55
CA LEU A 78 -22.83 1.71 8.25
C LEU A 78 -22.90 0.81 9.49
N ARG A 79 -22.83 1.38 10.71
CA ARG A 79 -22.94 0.64 11.98
C ARG A 79 -24.39 0.55 12.49
N ARG A 80 -25.36 0.42 11.60
CA ARG A 80 -26.76 0.11 11.96
C ARG A 80 -27.02 -1.39 11.91
#